data_AF-A0A942UK42-F1
#
_entry.id   AF-A0A942UK42-F1
#
_cell.length_a   1.000
_cell.length_b   1.000
_cell.length_c   1.000
_cell.angle_alpha   90.00
_cell.angle_beta   90.00
_cell.angle_gamma   90.00
#
_symmetry.space_group_name_H-M   'P 1'
#
loop_
_entity.id
_entity.type
_entity.pdbx_description
1 polymer ?
#
loop_
_entity_poly.entity_id
_entity_poly.type
_entity_poly.pdbx_seq_one_letter_code
_entity_poly.pdbx_strand_id
1 'polypeptide(L)'
;MAEIKKARGYVYTIQYHLVWCVKYRHKVLVNHVEVRLKELLHKIAADNGFTILEIEIDQDHLHLLVDCTPQHSIPTIVKALKGVSARLLFKEFPELKGTLWGGHLWNPSYFVATASEQTETQIRQYIQNQKGS
;
A
#
# COMPACT_ATOMS: atom_id res chain seq x y z
N MET A 1 -8.74 3.07 16.35
CA MET A 1 -9.34 4.39 16.08
C MET A 1 -8.43 5.15 15.14
N ALA A 2 -8.83 5.19 13.88
CA ALA A 2 -8.18 5.92 12.81
C ALA A 2 -8.30 7.40 13.16
N GLU A 3 -7.15 8.05 13.28
CA GLU A 3 -7.09 9.41 13.78
C GLU A 3 -7.66 10.39 12.74
N ILE A 4 -8.52 11.32 13.19
CA ILE A 4 -8.99 12.43 12.37
C ILE A 4 -7.92 13.51 12.33
N LYS A 5 -7.37 13.75 11.13
CA LYS A 5 -6.28 14.69 10.89
C LYS A 5 -6.80 16.03 10.41
N LYS A 6 -6.13 17.11 10.78
CA LYS A 6 -6.46 18.48 10.37
C LYS A 6 -5.29 19.11 9.62
N ALA A 7 -5.59 19.80 8.53
CA ALA A 7 -4.62 20.56 7.76
C ALA A 7 -5.26 21.85 7.23
N ARG A 8 -4.48 22.65 6.50
CA ARG A 8 -4.95 23.95 5.99
C ARG A 8 -6.11 23.76 5.01
N GLY A 9 -7.33 24.03 5.47
CA GLY A 9 -8.55 24.00 4.66
C GLY A 9 -9.24 22.64 4.54
N TYR A 10 -8.81 21.61 5.29
CA TYR A 10 -9.47 20.30 5.27
C TYR A 10 -9.21 19.48 6.55
N VAL A 11 -10.18 18.62 6.86
CA VAL A 11 -10.14 17.61 7.93
C VAL A 11 -10.38 16.27 7.27
N TYR A 12 -9.59 15.26 7.59
CA TYR A 12 -9.61 14.00 6.84
C TYR A 12 -9.14 12.80 7.66
N THR A 13 -9.62 11.63 7.25
CA THR A 13 -9.07 10.31 7.56
C THR A 13 -9.14 9.53 6.26
N ILE A 14 -7.98 9.21 5.67
CA ILE A 14 -7.91 8.51 4.38
C ILE A 14 -6.96 7.33 4.53
N GLN A 15 -7.54 6.14 4.45
CA GLN A 15 -6.80 4.89 4.50
C GLN A 15 -7.19 4.00 3.33
N TYR A 16 -6.20 3.29 2.79
CA TYR A 16 -6.39 2.36 1.69
C TYR A 16 -5.81 0.99 2.04
N HIS A 17 -6.58 -0.05 1.77
CA HIS A 17 -6.07 -1.41 1.68
C HIS A 17 -5.55 -1.62 0.26
N LEU A 18 -4.23 -1.82 0.12
CA LEU A 18 -3.58 -2.11 -1.15
C LEU A 18 -3.09 -3.54 -1.18
N VAL A 19 -3.28 -4.21 -2.31
CA VAL A 19 -2.75 -5.55 -2.56
C VAL A 19 -2.12 -5.62 -3.93
N TRP A 20 -0.96 -6.26 -4.05
CA TRP A 20 -0.43 -6.68 -5.34
C TRP A 20 0.40 -7.94 -5.20
N CYS A 21 0.62 -8.60 -6.33
CA CYS A 21 1.32 -9.88 -6.38
C CYS A 21 2.62 -9.77 -7.18
N VAL A 22 3.52 -10.71 -6.94
CA VAL A 22 4.67 -11.01 -7.80
C VAL A 22 4.18 -11.39 -9.19
N LYS A 23 4.96 -11.07 -10.21
CA LYS A 23 4.69 -11.48 -11.60
C LYS A 23 4.56 -13.01 -11.65
N TYR A 24 3.50 -13.49 -12.30
CA TYR A 24 3.13 -14.91 -12.38
C TYR A 24 2.95 -15.62 -11.02
N ARG A 25 2.77 -14.86 -9.92
CA ARG A 25 2.61 -15.40 -8.57
C ARG A 25 3.78 -16.31 -8.14
N HIS A 26 5.00 -16.00 -8.59
CA HIS A 26 6.19 -16.71 -8.13
C HIS A 26 6.43 -16.46 -6.63
N LYS A 27 6.75 -17.54 -5.91
CA LYS A 27 6.94 -17.58 -4.46
C LYS A 27 8.35 -17.15 -4.05
N VAL A 28 8.69 -15.88 -4.32
CA VAL A 28 10.05 -15.34 -4.12
C VAL A 28 10.16 -14.38 -2.94
N LEU A 29 9.04 -13.98 -2.33
CA LEU A 29 9.01 -13.10 -1.18
C LEU A 29 9.20 -13.90 0.10
N VAL A 30 10.37 -14.51 0.24
CA VAL A 30 10.68 -15.38 1.39
C VAL A 30 12.00 -14.98 2.03
N ASN A 31 12.17 -15.33 3.30
CA ASN A 31 13.41 -15.15 4.05
C ASN A 31 13.92 -13.69 3.97
N HIS A 32 15.17 -13.50 3.56
CA HIS A 32 15.80 -12.18 3.45
C HIS A 32 15.11 -11.23 2.47
N VAL A 33 14.45 -11.75 1.42
CA VAL A 33 13.74 -10.91 0.45
C VAL A 33 12.51 -10.27 1.10
N GLU A 34 11.77 -11.02 1.91
CA GLU A 34 10.58 -10.53 2.63
C GLU A 34 10.95 -9.44 3.64
N VAL A 35 11.93 -9.72 4.51
CA VAL A 35 12.40 -8.77 5.53
C VAL A 35 12.84 -7.47 4.86
N ARG A 36 13.64 -7.60 3.80
CA ARG A 36 14.17 -6.43 3.10
C ARG A 36 13.08 -5.63 2.38
N LEU A 37 12.09 -6.32 1.80
CA LEU A 37 10.94 -5.67 1.19
C LEU A 37 10.13 -4.85 2.20
N LYS A 38 9.90 -5.37 3.41
CA LYS A 38 9.21 -4.63 4.49
C LYS A 38 9.93 -3.30 4.81
N GLU A 39 11.24 -3.35 5.01
CA GLU A 39 12.06 -2.16 5.27
C GLU A 39 12.01 -1.15 4.12
N LEU A 40 12.15 -1.63 2.87
CA LEU A 40 12.10 -0.79 1.69
C LEU A 40 10.75 -0.08 1.55
N LEU A 41 9.64 -0.79 1.78
CA LEU A 41 8.30 -0.21 1.64
C LEU A 41 8.06 0.88 2.69
N HIS A 42 8.45 0.67 3.95
CA HIS A 42 8.38 1.72 4.97
C HIS A 42 9.25 2.94 4.62
N LYS A 43 10.46 2.71 4.13
CA LYS A 43 11.34 3.79 3.69
C LYS A 43 10.74 4.57 2.52
N ILE A 44 10.24 3.88 1.50
CA ILE A 44 9.60 4.52 0.33
C ILE A 44 8.39 5.34 0.77
N ALA A 45 7.56 4.80 1.67
CA ALA A 45 6.42 5.53 2.22
C ALA A 45 6.83 6.83 2.90
N ALA A 46 7.81 6.76 3.82
CA ALA A 46 8.35 7.92 4.52
C ALA A 46 8.93 8.95 3.55
N ASP A 47 9.74 8.51 2.58
CA ASP A 47 10.36 9.37 1.56
C ASP A 47 9.30 10.06 0.65
N ASN A 48 8.08 9.52 0.58
CA ASN A 48 6.98 10.06 -0.24
C ASN A 48 5.88 10.74 0.60
N GLY A 49 6.03 10.86 1.93
CA GLY A 49 5.10 11.60 2.78
C GLY A 49 3.78 10.89 3.09
N PHE A 50 3.74 9.56 3.01
CA PHE A 50 2.62 8.73 3.48
C PHE A 50 3.10 7.63 4.43
N THR A 51 2.18 6.98 5.14
CA THR A 51 2.53 5.99 6.17
C THR A 51 1.94 4.63 5.83
N ILE A 52 2.72 3.56 6.04
CA ILE A 52 2.20 2.19 6.07
C ILE A 52 1.92 1.87 7.52
N LEU A 53 0.64 1.72 7.87
CA LEU A 53 0.19 1.39 9.22
C LEU A 53 0.37 -0.09 9.52
N GLU A 54 0.05 -0.93 8.55
CA GLU A 54 0.24 -2.38 8.63
C GLU A 54 0.72 -2.92 7.28
N ILE A 55 1.56 -3.95 7.35
CA ILE A 55 2.06 -4.68 6.20
C ILE A 55 2.09 -6.16 6.52
N GLU A 56 1.47 -6.97 5.67
CA GLU A 56 1.70 -8.40 5.65
C GLU A 56 2.14 -8.89 4.28
N ILE A 57 3.09 -9.82 4.28
CA ILE A 57 3.69 -10.37 3.08
C ILE A 57 3.57 -11.88 3.12
N ASP A 58 2.92 -12.44 2.11
CA ASP A 58 2.97 -13.87 1.83
C ASP A 58 3.99 -14.11 0.70
N GLN A 59 4.26 -15.37 0.37
CA GLN A 59 5.33 -15.78 -0.53
C GLN A 59 5.25 -15.15 -1.93
N ASP A 60 4.05 -14.78 -2.40
CA ASP A 60 3.81 -14.29 -3.75
C ASP A 60 3.00 -12.97 -3.84
N HIS A 61 2.59 -12.39 -2.71
CA HIS A 61 1.79 -11.16 -2.66
C HIS A 61 1.93 -10.45 -1.32
N LEU A 62 1.50 -9.20 -1.27
CA LEU A 62 1.45 -8.46 -0.02
C LEU A 62 0.21 -7.60 0.13
N HIS A 63 -0.13 -7.32 1.38
CA HIS A 63 -1.23 -6.50 1.84
C HIS A 63 -0.66 -5.30 2.60
N LEU A 64 -1.11 -4.09 2.26
CA LEU A 64 -0.77 -2.88 2.99
C LEU A 64 -2.02 -2.16 3.46
N LEU A 65 -2.00 -1.69 4.70
CA LEU A 65 -2.86 -0.60 5.15
C LEU A 65 -2.07 0.71 5.07
N VAL A 66 -2.42 1.56 4.11
CA VAL A 66 -1.75 2.85 3.88
C VAL A 66 -2.61 3.98 4.41
N ASP A 67 -1.99 4.90 5.14
CA ASP A 67 -2.56 6.18 5.54
C ASP A 67 -1.88 7.31 4.76
N CYS A 68 -2.68 8.17 4.12
CA CYS A 68 -2.16 9.23 3.26
C CYS A 68 -2.99 10.51 3.34
N THR A 69 -2.51 11.56 2.68
CA THR A 69 -3.21 12.85 2.61
C THR A 69 -4.08 12.97 1.34
N PRO A 70 -5.04 13.92 1.28
CA PRO A 70 -5.83 14.17 0.07
C PRO A 70 -5.01 14.58 -1.17
N GLN A 71 -3.75 14.99 -1.00
CA GLN A 71 -2.85 15.36 -2.10
C GLN A 71 -2.21 14.14 -2.75
N HIS A 72 -2.25 12.98 -2.09
CA HIS A 72 -1.73 11.74 -2.65
C HIS A 72 -2.76 11.10 -3.57
N SER A 73 -2.35 10.79 -4.80
CA SER A 73 -3.15 9.94 -5.68
C SER A 73 -2.74 8.47 -5.52
N ILE A 74 -3.73 7.56 -5.59
CA ILE A 74 -3.49 6.11 -5.55
C ILE A 74 -2.45 5.67 -6.59
N PRO A 75 -2.52 6.11 -7.88
CA PRO A 75 -1.51 5.73 -8.87
C PRO A 75 -0.08 6.17 -8.48
N THR A 76 0.09 7.33 -7.87
CA THR A 76 1.41 7.82 -7.42
C THR A 76 1.97 6.95 -6.29
N ILE A 77 1.15 6.62 -5.28
CA ILE A 77 1.53 5.74 -4.17
C ILE A 77 1.97 4.38 -4.71
N VAL A 78 1.13 3.76 -5.53
CA VAL A 78 1.40 2.42 -6.07
C VAL A 78 2.64 2.42 -6.97
N LYS A 79 2.81 3.45 -7.80
CA LYS A 79 4.00 3.60 -8.66
C LYS A 79 5.28 3.72 -7.83
N ALA A 80 5.27 4.52 -6.76
CA ALA A 80 6.41 4.69 -5.87
C ALA A 80 6.76 3.36 -5.18
N LEU A 81 5.78 2.73 -4.53
CA LEU A 81 5.97 1.46 -3.80
C LEU A 81 6.45 0.34 -4.72
N LYS A 82 5.74 0.06 -5.81
CA LYS A 82 6.08 -1.06 -6.72
C LYS A 82 7.35 -0.79 -7.51
N GLY A 83 7.50 0.43 -8.06
CA GLY A 83 8.62 0.75 -8.94
C GLY A 83 9.95 0.79 -8.21
N VAL A 84 10.02 1.49 -7.07
CA VAL A 84 11.27 1.64 -6.31
C VAL A 84 11.65 0.32 -5.64
N SER A 85 10.70 -0.41 -5.04
CA SER A 85 10.98 -1.72 -4.43
C SER A 85 11.50 -2.73 -5.43
N ALA A 86 10.89 -2.85 -6.62
CA ALA A 86 11.35 -3.78 -7.65
C ALA A 86 12.78 -3.49 -8.09
N ARG A 87 13.10 -2.21 -8.33
CA ARG A 87 14.44 -1.79 -8.74
C ARG A 87 15.48 -2.12 -7.67
N LEU A 88 15.19 -1.85 -6.41
CA LEU A 88 16.12 -2.09 -5.30
C LEU A 88 16.28 -3.58 -5.01
N LEU A 89 15.19 -4.35 -4.98
CA LEU A 89 15.26 -5.80 -4.79
C LEU A 89 16.03 -6.50 -5.91
N PHE A 90 15.84 -6.14 -7.18
CA PHE A 90 16.65 -6.73 -8.26
C PHE A 90 18.14 -6.35 -8.21
N LYS A 91 18.47 -5.24 -7.54
CA LYS A 91 19.86 -4.82 -7.33
C LYS A 91 20.50 -5.57 -6.16
N GLU A 92 19.76 -5.74 -5.07
CA GLU A 92 20.22 -6.38 -3.84
C GLU A 92 20.18 -7.91 -3.92
N PHE A 93 19.24 -8.49 -4.67
CA PHE A 93 19.02 -9.93 -4.87
C PHE A 93 19.02 -10.31 -6.36
N PRO A 94 20.19 -10.33 -7.02
CA PRO A 94 20.30 -10.66 -8.45
C PRO A 94 19.72 -12.03 -8.82
N GLU A 95 19.69 -12.98 -7.89
CA GLU A 95 19.11 -14.32 -8.05
C GLU A 95 17.63 -14.31 -8.41
N LEU A 96 16.89 -13.25 -8.04
CA LEU A 96 15.49 -13.08 -8.42
C LEU A 96 15.30 -13.06 -9.94
N LYS A 97 16.33 -12.65 -10.70
CA LYS A 97 16.29 -12.63 -12.18
C LYS A 97 16.30 -14.03 -12.78
N GLY A 98 16.74 -15.05 -12.05
CA GLY A 98 16.65 -16.44 -12.50
C GLY A 98 15.20 -16.91 -12.65
N THR A 99 14.33 -16.51 -11.72
CA THR A 99 12.89 -16.79 -11.78
C THR A 99 12.12 -15.73 -12.57
N LEU A 100 12.56 -14.47 -12.51
CA LEU A 100 11.86 -13.31 -13.07
C LEU A 100 12.66 -12.70 -14.25
N TRP A 101 12.98 -13.53 -15.24
CA TRP A 101 13.86 -13.18 -16.37
C TRP A 101 13.36 -12.00 -17.21
N GLY A 102 12.06 -11.70 -17.18
CA GLY A 102 11.46 -10.57 -17.90
C GLY A 102 11.73 -9.20 -17.28
N GLY A 103 12.52 -9.12 -16.19
CA GLY A 103 12.85 -7.87 -15.52
C GLY A 103 11.68 -7.23 -14.75
N HIS A 104 10.61 -7.99 -14.54
CA HIS A 104 9.40 -7.54 -13.84
C HIS A 104 9.20 -8.34 -12.56
N LEU A 105 9.41 -7.71 -11.40
CA LEU A 105 9.14 -8.34 -10.11
C LEU A 105 7.63 -8.44 -9.86
N TRP A 106 6.90 -7.37 -10.14
CA TRP A 106 5.48 -7.27 -9.82
C TRP A 106 4.57 -7.60 -11.00
N ASN A 107 3.42 -8.18 -10.71
CA ASN A 107 2.27 -8.14 -11.61
C ASN A 107 1.95 -6.67 -11.93
N PRO A 108 1.64 -6.28 -13.19
CA PRO A 108 1.28 -4.90 -13.50
C PRO A 108 0.08 -4.39 -12.69
N SER A 109 -0.90 -5.25 -12.42
CA SER A 109 -2.12 -4.91 -11.71
C SER A 109 -1.92 -4.74 -10.20
N TYR A 110 -2.87 -4.06 -9.56
CA TYR A 110 -2.99 -3.94 -8.11
C TYR A 110 -4.47 -3.87 -7.75
N PHE A 111 -4.80 -4.24 -6.53
CA PHE A 111 -6.10 -4.05 -5.91
C PHE A 111 -6.02 -2.88 -4.93
N VAL A 112 -7.11 -2.12 -4.83
CA VAL A 112 -7.28 -1.04 -3.86
C VAL A 112 -8.71 -1.03 -3.34
N ALA A 113 -8.85 -0.91 -2.02
CA ALA A 113 -10.11 -0.61 -1.35
C ALA A 113 -9.91 0.52 -0.33
N THR A 114 -10.92 1.35 -0.13
CA THR A 114 -10.96 2.29 1.00
C THR A 114 -11.11 1.52 2.30
N ALA A 115 -10.30 1.85 3.30
CA ALA A 115 -10.45 1.36 4.66
C ALA A 115 -11.07 2.48 5.52
N SER A 116 -12.14 2.15 6.24
CA SER A 116 -12.85 3.05 7.15
C SER A 116 -13.24 2.26 8.38
N GLU A 117 -13.15 2.89 9.55
CA GLU A 117 -13.64 2.27 10.79
C GLU A 117 -15.16 2.20 10.83
N GLN A 118 -15.82 3.18 10.22
CA GLN A 118 -17.25 3.16 10.05
C GLN A 118 -17.58 2.38 8.78
N THR A 119 -18.47 1.40 8.92
CA THR A 119 -19.09 0.73 7.78
C THR A 119 -19.86 1.75 6.94
N GLU A 120 -20.02 1.47 5.65
CA GLU A 120 -20.84 2.29 4.76
C GLU A 120 -22.26 2.51 5.34
N THR A 121 -22.85 1.45 5.92
CA THR A 121 -24.15 1.50 6.58
C THR A 121 -24.18 2.52 7.72
N GLN A 122 -23.18 2.52 8.60
CA GLN A 122 -23.08 3.47 9.70
C GLN A 122 -22.93 4.91 9.18
N ILE A 123 -22.12 5.13 8.15
CA ILE A 123 -21.94 6.44 7.53
C ILE A 123 -23.27 6.95 6.95
N ARG A 124 -23.99 6.09 6.21
CA ARG A 124 -25.30 6.43 5.63
C ARG A 124 -26.32 6.79 6.70
N GLN A 125 -26.43 5.97 7.75
CA GLN A 125 -27.31 6.22 8.88
C GLN A 125 -26.97 7.55 9.57
N TYR A 126 -25.69 7.81 9.81
CA TYR A 126 -25.23 9.08 10.37
C TYR A 126 -25.68 10.27 9.51
N ILE A 127 -25.45 10.22 8.19
CA ILE A 127 -25.85 11.29 7.25
C ILE A 127 -27.37 11.52 7.26
N GLN A 128 -28.16 10.44 7.28
CA GLN A 128 -29.63 10.54 7.29
C GLN A 128 -30.17 11.19 8.56
N ASN A 129 -29.51 10.94 9.70
CA ASN A 129 -29.92 11.45 11.00
C ASN A 129 -29.44 12.89 11.29
N GLN A 130 -28.61 13.49 10.43
CA GLN A 130 -28.10 14.86 10.62
C GLN A 130 -29.13 15.96 10.32
N LYS A 131 -30.28 15.67 9.69
CA LYS A 131 -31.26 16.70 9.27
C LYS A 131 -32.19 17.21 10.38
N GLY A 132 -31.86 17.03 11.65
CA GLY A 132 -32.72 17.41 12.79
C GLY A 132 -32.03 18.15 13.93
N SER A 133 -30.85 18.74 13.68
CA SER A 133 -30.10 19.55 14.65
C SER A 133 -30.09 21.02 14.27
#